data_AF-A0ABD2XJ72-F1
#
_entry.id   AF-A0ABD2XJ72-F1
#
_cell.length_a   1.000
_cell.length_b   1.000
_cell.length_c   1.000
_cell.angle_alpha   90.00
_cell.angle_beta   90.00
_cell.angle_gamma   90.00
#
_symmetry.space_group_name_H-M   'P 1'
#
loop_
_entity.id
_entity.type
_entity.pdbx_description
1 polymer ?
#
loop_
_entity_poly.entity_id
_entity_poly.type
_entity_poly.pdbx_seq_one_letter_code
_entity_poly.pdbx_strand_id
1 'polypeptide(L)'
;MSTLPYIFGVKEFSHYSYHLSSNHNRHWNSLNKNHKTYENFEKCYKNWLEKDFIFDHNEESSSKEIVSTSNRVGRPSLSYINSSEETRRKKRSAIVSELTLDDCVVALKKKLRLDNNFAGVSVIDMAVDAEYANYIVKNTKKLDSRKLLVEEALALLVDAKLTKVSYNSIRNAALKTNNDIYPPYDEITKAKLDTYPDNIAISESRCEVPLADLLSHTIKRLMKFLNINYPENSNMKLRLTLKYLLGFDKKLLLRFKVILAVISCHKRINVNAFKEYCYTTAEIYIKLYKWYPLPPSIHILLIHGHKIIESLPLPIGILSEEALEANHKNVKRFRDKFTRKDSRIHTNTDLFNRLLMSSDPLVSMCRNTKERKKHDYTQEMRNLILKTDGTETLEYESENDVDESEEES
;
A
#
# COMPACT_ATOMS: atom_id res chain seq x y z
N MET A 1 -61.54 12.39 -54.08
CA MET A 1 -61.72 13.77 -54.54
C MET A 1 -62.54 14.51 -53.48
N SER A 2 -62.24 15.71 -52.99
CA SER A 2 -60.99 16.53 -52.98
C SER A 2 -61.30 17.91 -52.36
N THR A 3 -60.54 18.51 -51.43
CA THR A 3 -59.36 18.07 -50.63
C THR A 3 -59.29 18.90 -49.34
N LEU A 4 -58.55 18.44 -48.32
CA LEU A 4 -58.14 19.19 -47.11
C LEU A 4 -57.17 20.37 -47.45
N PRO A 5 -57.06 21.43 -46.62
CA PRO A 5 -56.43 21.35 -45.29
C PRO A 5 -57.29 21.89 -44.13
N TYR A 6 -57.10 21.27 -42.95
CA TYR A 6 -57.72 21.66 -41.68
C TYR A 6 -56.65 22.21 -40.72
N ILE A 7 -57.07 23.11 -39.85
CA ILE A 7 -56.25 23.92 -38.92
C ILE A 7 -55.26 23.06 -38.11
N PHE A 8 -53.96 23.40 -38.16
CA PHE A 8 -52.91 22.89 -37.27
C PHE A 8 -52.82 23.74 -35.98
N GLY A 9 -52.32 23.14 -34.87
CA GLY A 9 -51.56 23.90 -33.87
C GLY A 9 -52.04 23.95 -32.40
N VAL A 10 -53.30 23.66 -32.07
CA VAL A 10 -53.79 23.90 -30.69
C VAL A 10 -53.40 22.82 -29.67
N LYS A 11 -53.38 21.53 -30.08
CA LYS A 11 -53.19 20.42 -29.11
C LYS A 11 -51.76 20.33 -28.55
N GLU A 12 -50.73 20.57 -29.36
CA GLU A 12 -49.33 20.42 -28.93
C GLU A 12 -48.92 21.46 -27.88
N PHE A 13 -49.43 22.69 -27.99
CA PHE A 13 -49.19 23.76 -27.03
C PHE A 13 -49.72 23.41 -25.63
N SER A 14 -50.90 22.78 -25.55
CA SER A 14 -51.47 22.31 -24.28
C SER A 14 -50.59 21.25 -23.60
N HIS A 15 -50.00 20.33 -24.38
CA HIS A 15 -49.15 19.27 -23.87
C HIS A 15 -47.79 19.81 -23.40
N TYR A 16 -47.20 20.77 -24.12
CA TYR A 16 -45.98 21.46 -23.69
C TYR A 16 -46.19 22.30 -22.43
N SER A 17 -47.31 23.02 -22.32
CA SER A 17 -47.69 23.78 -21.11
C SER A 17 -47.82 22.87 -19.88
N TYR A 18 -48.51 21.73 -20.03
CA TYR A 18 -48.65 20.75 -18.94
C TYR A 18 -47.30 20.12 -18.55
N HIS A 19 -46.41 19.88 -19.51
CA HIS A 19 -45.10 19.30 -19.22
C HIS A 19 -44.11 20.31 -18.58
N LEU A 20 -44.22 21.59 -18.95
CA LEU A 20 -43.48 22.70 -18.33
C LEU A 20 -43.93 22.92 -16.88
N SER A 21 -45.23 23.08 -16.63
CA SER A 21 -45.77 23.25 -15.27
C SER A 21 -45.50 22.03 -14.37
N SER A 22 -45.59 20.80 -14.90
CA SER A 22 -45.24 19.58 -14.16
C SER A 22 -43.76 19.53 -13.74
N ASN A 23 -42.83 19.87 -14.64
CA ASN A 23 -41.40 19.90 -14.31
C ASN A 23 -41.02 21.10 -13.44
N HIS A 24 -41.66 22.26 -13.61
CA HIS A 24 -41.53 23.42 -12.74
C HIS A 24 -41.92 23.04 -11.29
N ASN A 25 -43.10 22.46 -11.11
CA ASN A 25 -43.57 22.02 -9.80
C ASN A 25 -42.68 20.93 -9.19
N ARG A 26 -42.14 19.98 -9.97
CA ARG A 26 -41.19 18.98 -9.45
C ARG A 26 -39.86 19.60 -9.02
N HIS A 27 -39.31 20.54 -9.78
CA HIS A 27 -38.03 21.18 -9.45
C HIS A 27 -38.14 21.98 -8.15
N TRP A 28 -39.15 22.86 -8.06
CA TRP A 28 -39.38 23.68 -6.86
C TRP A 28 -39.85 22.87 -5.65
N ASN A 29 -40.62 21.78 -5.82
CA ASN A 29 -40.92 20.88 -4.69
C ASN A 29 -39.69 20.13 -4.17
N SER A 30 -38.61 19.99 -4.94
CA SER A 30 -37.34 19.46 -4.40
C SER A 30 -36.57 20.51 -3.57
N LEU A 31 -36.77 21.80 -3.86
CA LEU A 31 -36.22 22.94 -3.12
C LEU A 31 -37.03 23.30 -1.87
N ASN A 32 -38.28 22.83 -1.74
CA ASN A 32 -39.21 23.13 -0.64
C ASN A 32 -38.77 22.68 0.77
N LYS A 33 -37.56 22.12 0.93
CA LYS A 33 -36.91 22.00 2.24
C LYS A 33 -36.45 23.35 2.82
N ASN A 34 -36.31 24.38 1.98
CA ASN A 34 -35.89 25.73 2.36
C ASN A 34 -36.94 26.78 1.97
N HIS A 35 -37.98 26.97 2.79
CA HIS A 35 -39.11 27.89 2.55
C HIS A 35 -38.69 29.30 2.06
N LYS A 36 -37.63 29.87 2.67
CA LYS A 36 -37.13 31.22 2.39
C LYS A 36 -36.73 31.47 0.93
N THR A 37 -36.31 30.46 0.16
CA THR A 37 -35.89 30.68 -1.23
C THR A 37 -37.05 30.85 -2.21
N TYR A 38 -38.22 30.27 -1.93
CA TYR A 38 -39.41 30.46 -2.76
C TYR A 38 -40.09 31.81 -2.47
N GLU A 39 -40.28 32.14 -1.19
CA GLU A 39 -40.86 33.43 -0.77
C GLU A 39 -40.07 34.65 -1.27
N ASN A 40 -38.73 34.57 -1.31
CA ASN A 40 -37.90 35.63 -1.87
C ASN A 40 -37.98 35.68 -3.41
N PHE A 41 -38.16 34.54 -4.09
CA PHE A 41 -38.35 34.52 -5.54
C PHE A 41 -39.69 35.18 -5.93
N GLU A 42 -40.79 34.81 -5.26
CA GLU A 42 -42.08 35.47 -5.48
C GLU A 42 -42.00 36.98 -5.20
N LYS A 43 -41.43 37.40 -4.06
CA LYS A 43 -41.27 38.83 -3.73
C LYS A 43 -40.50 39.64 -4.77
N CYS A 44 -39.46 39.06 -5.38
CA CYS A 44 -38.66 39.74 -6.41
C CYS A 44 -39.32 39.79 -7.79
N TYR A 45 -40.15 38.80 -8.15
CA TYR A 45 -40.64 38.62 -9.52
C TYR A 45 -42.17 38.67 -9.69
N LYS A 46 -42.94 38.90 -8.62
CA LYS A 46 -44.41 39.03 -8.65
C LYS A 46 -44.91 39.99 -9.72
N ASN A 47 -44.39 41.23 -9.77
CA ASN A 47 -44.77 42.25 -10.76
C ASN A 47 -44.36 41.92 -12.21
N TRP A 48 -43.63 40.82 -12.45
CA TRP A 48 -43.32 40.29 -13.78
C TRP A 48 -44.24 39.10 -14.13
N LEU A 49 -44.60 38.27 -13.13
CA LEU A 49 -45.57 37.18 -13.27
C LEU A 49 -47.01 37.68 -13.45
N GLU A 50 -47.36 38.83 -12.87
CA GLU A 50 -48.69 39.46 -12.96
C GLU A 50 -48.86 40.34 -14.22
N LYS A 51 -47.99 40.23 -15.23
CA LYS A 51 -48.15 40.93 -16.52
C LYS A 51 -48.77 40.03 -17.58
N ASP A 52 -49.92 40.45 -18.10
CA ASP A 52 -50.52 39.83 -19.28
C ASP A 52 -49.63 39.99 -20.51
N PHE A 53 -49.28 38.86 -21.13
CA PHE A 53 -48.52 38.84 -22.38
C PHE A 53 -49.45 39.03 -23.58
N ILE A 54 -49.68 40.29 -23.95
CA ILE A 54 -50.36 40.66 -25.19
C ILE A 54 -49.45 40.28 -26.37
N PHE A 55 -49.94 39.39 -27.25
CA PHE A 55 -49.31 39.09 -28.53
C PHE A 55 -49.90 39.99 -29.62
N ASP A 56 -49.18 41.06 -29.97
CA ASP A 56 -49.52 41.91 -31.13
C ASP A 56 -49.42 41.08 -32.42
N HIS A 57 -50.56 40.69 -32.98
CA HIS A 57 -50.66 39.90 -34.20
C HIS A 57 -50.96 40.79 -35.42
N ASN A 58 -50.16 41.85 -35.62
CA ASN A 58 -50.37 42.83 -36.68
C ASN A 58 -50.09 42.24 -38.08
N GLU A 59 -51.16 41.86 -38.77
CA GLU A 59 -51.15 41.60 -40.22
C GLU A 59 -51.12 42.92 -41.01
N GLU A 60 -49.94 43.54 -41.17
CA GLU A 60 -49.76 44.62 -42.16
C GLU A 60 -48.86 44.17 -43.31
N SER A 61 -49.45 44.10 -44.50
CA SER A 61 -48.76 43.74 -45.75
C SER A 61 -47.97 44.93 -46.29
N SER A 62 -46.64 44.88 -46.19
CA SER A 62 -45.74 45.88 -46.78
C SER A 62 -44.62 45.18 -47.57
N SER A 63 -44.61 45.40 -48.89
CA SER A 63 -43.78 44.65 -49.83
C SER A 63 -42.29 45.01 -49.76
N LYS A 64 -41.44 44.01 -49.44
CA LYS A 64 -40.01 44.02 -49.75
C LYS A 64 -39.58 42.66 -50.31
N GLU A 65 -38.72 42.70 -51.32
CA GLU A 65 -38.34 41.54 -52.13
C GLU A 65 -37.50 40.55 -51.31
N ILE A 66 -37.89 39.27 -51.31
CA ILE A 66 -37.15 38.19 -50.64
C ILE A 66 -36.29 37.46 -51.66
N VAL A 67 -35.00 37.80 -51.72
CA VAL A 67 -33.99 36.94 -52.35
C VAL A 67 -33.78 35.70 -51.49
N SER A 68 -33.91 34.52 -52.09
CA SER A 68 -34.04 33.26 -51.35
C SER A 68 -32.71 32.72 -50.81
N THR A 69 -32.45 32.89 -49.50
CA THR A 69 -31.54 32.01 -48.75
C THR A 69 -32.18 31.56 -47.43
N SER A 70 -32.57 30.27 -47.37
CA SER A 70 -33.26 29.69 -46.21
C SER A 70 -32.26 29.27 -45.11
N ASN A 71 -31.65 30.26 -44.46
CA ASN A 71 -30.78 30.05 -43.30
C ASN A 71 -31.57 29.46 -42.11
N ARG A 72 -31.66 28.13 -42.05
CA ARG A 72 -32.18 27.41 -40.87
C ARG A 72 -31.27 27.71 -39.69
N VAL A 73 -31.76 28.49 -38.72
CA VAL A 73 -31.01 28.92 -37.53
C VAL A 73 -30.82 27.75 -36.56
N GLY A 74 -29.87 26.87 -36.89
CA GLY A 74 -29.40 25.81 -36.01
C GLY A 74 -28.46 26.34 -34.93
N ARG A 75 -28.29 25.57 -33.85
CA ARG A 75 -27.30 25.86 -32.80
C ARG A 75 -25.89 25.94 -33.42
N PRO A 76 -25.10 27.01 -33.17
CA PRO A 76 -23.74 27.13 -33.70
C PRO A 76 -22.88 25.90 -33.37
N SER A 77 -22.27 25.32 -34.41
CA SER A 77 -21.52 24.07 -34.28
C SER A 77 -20.13 24.32 -33.71
N LEU A 78 -19.89 23.87 -32.47
CA LEU A 78 -18.54 23.84 -31.89
C LEU A 78 -17.59 23.01 -32.76
N SER A 79 -16.35 23.50 -32.91
CA SER A 79 -15.24 22.77 -33.54
C SER A 79 -15.05 21.41 -32.87
N TYR A 80 -14.48 20.43 -33.59
CA TYR A 80 -14.32 19.08 -33.05
C TYR A 80 -13.48 19.08 -31.75
N ILE A 81 -12.37 19.82 -31.73
CA ILE A 81 -11.48 19.94 -30.56
C ILE A 81 -12.22 20.54 -29.35
N ASN A 82 -13.00 21.60 -29.56
CA ASN A 82 -13.73 22.31 -28.50
C ASN A 82 -15.08 21.65 -28.14
N SER A 83 -15.35 20.45 -28.66
CA SER A 83 -16.56 19.67 -28.35
C SER A 83 -16.33 18.73 -27.16
N SER A 84 -17.37 18.50 -26.35
CA SER A 84 -17.32 17.52 -25.24
C SER A 84 -16.95 16.10 -25.73
N GLU A 85 -16.44 15.24 -24.86
CA GLU A 85 -16.04 13.86 -25.23
C GLU A 85 -17.22 13.08 -25.83
N GLU A 86 -18.42 13.24 -25.27
CA GLU A 86 -19.64 12.59 -25.79
C GLU A 86 -20.02 13.12 -27.18
N THR A 87 -19.89 14.43 -27.41
CA THR A 87 -20.11 15.04 -28.73
C THR A 87 -19.03 14.59 -29.74
N ARG A 88 -17.77 14.48 -29.32
CA ARG A 88 -16.68 13.90 -30.13
C ARG A 88 -16.89 12.41 -30.39
N ARG A 89 -17.51 11.65 -29.47
CA ARG A 89 -17.90 10.25 -29.68
C ARG A 89 -19.00 10.14 -30.73
N LYS A 90 -20.07 10.95 -30.62
CA LYS A 90 -21.17 11.00 -31.60
C LYS A 90 -20.70 11.43 -33.00
N LYS A 91 -19.80 12.42 -33.09
CA LYS A 91 -19.17 12.82 -34.37
C LYS A 91 -18.28 11.71 -34.95
N ARG A 92 -17.48 11.01 -34.12
CA ARG A 92 -16.67 9.86 -34.57
C ARG A 92 -17.52 8.69 -35.05
N SER A 93 -18.59 8.32 -34.34
CA SER A 93 -19.39 7.15 -34.69
C SER A 93 -20.04 7.26 -36.07
N ALA A 94 -20.46 8.46 -36.49
CA ALA A 94 -20.97 8.67 -37.85
C ALA A 94 -19.88 8.43 -38.92
N ILE A 95 -18.69 9.03 -38.74
CA ILE A 95 -17.56 8.88 -39.66
C ILE A 95 -17.09 7.41 -39.73
N VAL A 96 -17.05 6.72 -38.59
CA VAL A 96 -16.62 5.30 -38.50
C VAL A 96 -17.67 4.34 -39.09
N SER A 97 -18.94 4.72 -39.19
CA SER A 97 -19.95 3.94 -39.93
C SER A 97 -19.93 4.16 -41.45
N GLU A 98 -19.16 5.13 -41.96
CA GLU A 98 -19.14 5.54 -43.37
C GLU A 98 -17.86 5.11 -44.14
N LEU A 99 -16.80 4.68 -43.45
CA LEU A 99 -15.46 4.50 -44.02
C LEU A 99 -14.83 3.14 -43.66
N THR A 100 -14.04 2.58 -44.58
CA THR A 100 -13.24 1.37 -44.30
C THR A 100 -11.91 1.72 -43.62
N LEU A 101 -11.23 0.71 -43.05
CA LEU A 101 -9.94 0.89 -42.39
C LEU A 101 -8.87 1.42 -43.35
N ASP A 102 -8.83 0.89 -44.58
CA ASP A 102 -7.83 1.26 -45.58
C ASP A 102 -8.05 2.68 -46.10
N ASP A 103 -9.32 3.07 -46.31
CA ASP A 103 -9.68 4.45 -46.65
C ASP A 103 -9.23 5.43 -45.56
N CYS A 104 -9.44 5.08 -44.28
CA CYS A 104 -8.97 5.87 -43.15
C CYS A 104 -7.45 6.00 -43.10
N VAL A 105 -6.71 4.91 -43.36
CA VAL A 105 -5.23 4.91 -43.40
C VAL A 105 -4.71 5.77 -44.56
N VAL A 106 -5.28 5.64 -45.76
CA VAL A 106 -4.90 6.45 -46.93
C VAL A 106 -5.23 7.92 -46.73
N ALA A 107 -6.41 8.24 -46.19
CA ALA A 107 -6.80 9.61 -45.86
C ALA A 107 -5.88 10.25 -44.81
N LEU A 108 -5.47 9.50 -43.78
CA LEU A 108 -4.56 9.95 -42.75
C LEU A 108 -3.13 10.16 -43.28
N LYS A 109 -2.60 9.23 -44.09
CA LYS A 109 -1.31 9.42 -44.78
C LYS A 109 -1.32 10.64 -45.70
N LYS A 110 -2.43 10.90 -46.40
CA LYS A 110 -2.62 12.09 -47.25
C LYS A 110 -2.65 13.39 -46.42
N LYS A 111 -3.34 13.40 -45.27
CA LYS A 111 -3.33 14.52 -44.31
C LYS A 111 -1.92 14.83 -43.81
N LEU A 112 -1.21 13.84 -43.27
CA LEU A 112 0.12 14.02 -42.69
C LEU A 112 1.17 14.51 -43.71
N ARG A 113 1.02 14.16 -45.00
CA ARG A 113 1.86 14.71 -46.08
C ARG A 113 1.58 16.19 -46.36
N LEU A 114 0.32 16.64 -46.25
CA LEU A 114 -0.04 18.07 -46.35
C LEU A 114 0.45 18.86 -45.13
N ASP A 115 0.44 18.22 -43.95
CA ASP A 115 0.97 18.77 -42.70
C ASP A 115 2.51 18.63 -42.57
N ASN A 116 3.20 18.20 -43.64
CA ASN A 116 4.66 17.94 -43.72
C ASN A 116 5.24 16.95 -42.68
N ASN A 117 4.40 16.14 -42.02
CA ASN A 117 4.80 15.18 -41.00
C ASN A 117 5.14 13.80 -41.60
N PHE A 118 6.29 13.73 -42.28
CA PHE A 118 6.78 12.48 -42.90
C PHE A 118 7.09 11.37 -41.88
N ALA A 119 7.52 11.72 -40.67
CA ALA A 119 7.76 10.75 -39.60
C ALA A 119 6.47 10.03 -39.19
N GLY A 120 5.35 10.76 -39.07
CA GLY A 120 4.03 10.21 -38.78
C GLY A 120 3.53 9.24 -39.85
N VAL A 121 3.89 9.44 -41.13
CA VAL A 121 3.57 8.49 -42.21
C VAL A 121 4.30 7.17 -42.00
N SER A 122 5.61 7.23 -41.74
CA SER A 122 6.45 6.04 -41.48
C SER A 122 5.98 5.24 -40.25
N VAL A 123 5.57 5.94 -39.17
CA VAL A 123 4.97 5.30 -37.98
C VAL A 123 3.65 4.61 -38.30
N ILE A 124 2.84 5.13 -39.23
CA ILE A 124 1.61 4.45 -39.67
C ILE A 124 1.93 3.24 -40.54
N ASP A 125 2.93 3.32 -41.44
CA ASP A 125 3.39 2.17 -42.21
C ASP A 125 3.83 1.02 -41.27
N MET A 126 4.65 1.32 -40.25
CA MET A 126 5.04 0.37 -39.19
C MET A 126 3.90 -0.13 -38.28
N ALA A 127 2.75 0.55 -38.27
CA ALA A 127 1.60 0.20 -37.43
C ALA A 127 0.49 -0.56 -38.18
N VAL A 128 0.54 -0.61 -39.51
CA VAL A 128 -0.33 -1.48 -40.34
C VAL A 128 0.16 -2.93 -40.28
N ASP A 129 1.49 -3.13 -40.26
CA ASP A 129 2.09 -4.46 -40.15
C ASP A 129 1.96 -5.00 -38.71
N ALA A 130 0.93 -5.83 -38.48
CA ALA A 130 0.56 -6.32 -37.15
C ALA A 130 1.69 -7.03 -36.39
N GLU A 131 2.59 -7.74 -37.08
CA GLU A 131 3.75 -8.39 -36.44
C GLU A 131 4.78 -7.36 -35.96
N TYR A 132 5.06 -6.34 -36.78
CA TYR A 132 6.02 -5.28 -36.48
C TYR A 132 5.50 -4.35 -35.37
N ALA A 133 4.19 -4.03 -35.42
CA ALA A 133 3.50 -3.33 -34.34
C ALA A 133 3.59 -4.09 -33.00
N ASN A 134 3.38 -5.41 -33.00
CA ASN A 134 3.53 -6.24 -31.81
C ASN A 134 4.98 -6.31 -31.30
N TYR A 135 5.97 -6.37 -32.19
CA TYR A 135 7.39 -6.28 -31.82
C TYR A 135 7.74 -4.94 -31.16
N ILE A 136 7.28 -3.82 -31.75
CA ILE A 136 7.44 -2.49 -31.18
C ILE A 136 6.76 -2.39 -29.81
N VAL A 137 5.51 -2.84 -29.67
CA VAL A 137 4.79 -2.83 -28.37
C VAL A 137 5.51 -3.71 -27.34
N LYS A 138 6.06 -4.86 -27.73
CA LYS A 138 6.82 -5.73 -26.82
C LYS A 138 8.09 -5.06 -26.29
N ASN A 139 8.78 -4.30 -27.13
CA ASN A 139 10.03 -3.62 -26.76
C ASN A 139 9.83 -2.22 -26.15
N THR A 140 8.71 -1.56 -26.43
CA THR A 140 8.36 -0.23 -25.86
C THR A 140 7.45 -0.31 -24.64
N LYS A 141 6.99 -1.50 -24.26
CA LYS A 141 6.48 -1.79 -22.92
C LYS A 141 7.55 -1.49 -21.88
N LYS A 142 7.52 -0.26 -21.35
CA LYS A 142 8.02 0.04 -20.01
C LYS A 142 7.46 -1.00 -19.05
N LEU A 143 8.27 -1.42 -18.08
CA LEU A 143 7.78 -2.18 -16.93
C LEU A 143 6.54 -1.46 -16.38
N ASP A 144 5.38 -2.11 -16.42
CA ASP A 144 4.14 -1.52 -15.93
C ASP A 144 4.36 -1.05 -14.49
N SER A 145 4.03 0.21 -14.21
CA SER A 145 4.29 0.84 -12.92
C SER A 145 3.32 0.28 -11.86
N ARG A 146 3.62 -0.93 -11.39
CA ARG A 146 2.88 -1.66 -10.37
C ARG A 146 2.67 -0.74 -9.18
N LYS A 147 1.39 -0.48 -8.88
CA LYS A 147 1.00 0.19 -7.64
C LYS A 147 1.39 -0.70 -6.46
N LEU A 148 1.96 -0.07 -5.44
CA LEU A 148 2.33 -0.71 -4.18
C LEU A 148 1.06 -1.32 -3.56
N LEU A 149 1.10 -2.59 -3.15
CA LEU A 149 -0.03 -3.23 -2.47
C LEU A 149 -0.32 -2.53 -1.13
N VAL A 150 -1.54 -2.69 -0.62
CA VAL A 150 -1.96 -2.04 0.62
C VAL A 150 -1.13 -2.53 1.81
N GLU A 151 -0.80 -3.83 1.86
CA GLU A 151 0.08 -4.41 2.87
C GLU A 151 1.56 -4.00 2.71
N GLU A 152 2.07 -3.91 1.48
CA GLU A 152 3.40 -3.37 1.17
C GLU A 152 3.51 -1.88 1.61
N ALA A 153 2.47 -1.08 1.37
CA ALA A 153 2.38 0.31 1.80
C ALA A 153 2.26 0.46 3.33
N LEU A 154 1.57 -0.47 4.00
CA LEU A 154 1.49 -0.50 5.46
C LEU A 154 2.84 -0.88 6.09
N ALA A 155 3.57 -1.85 5.52
CA ALA A 155 4.92 -2.19 5.93
C ALA A 155 5.90 -1.01 5.77
N LEU A 156 5.86 -0.32 4.63
CA LEU A 156 6.64 0.91 4.40
C LEU A 156 6.32 2.00 5.45
N LEU A 157 5.05 2.18 5.82
CA LEU A 157 4.62 3.11 6.88
C LEU A 157 5.10 2.69 8.28
N VAL A 158 5.37 1.39 8.50
CA VAL A 158 5.97 0.85 9.72
C VAL A 158 7.50 1.03 9.74
N ASP A 159 8.22 0.70 8.67
CA ASP A 159 9.69 0.78 8.63
C ASP A 159 10.23 2.21 8.54
N ALA A 160 9.72 2.99 7.58
CA ALA A 160 10.05 4.42 7.44
C ALA A 160 9.38 5.28 8.53
N LYS A 161 8.58 4.67 9.42
CA LYS A 161 7.98 5.29 10.62
C LYS A 161 7.23 6.57 10.26
N LEU A 162 6.38 6.50 9.23
CA LEU A 162 5.65 7.64 8.70
C LEU A 162 4.42 7.98 9.55
N THR A 163 4.01 9.24 9.50
CA THR A 163 2.73 9.74 10.02
C THR A 163 1.69 9.81 8.89
N LYS A 164 0.40 10.05 9.20
CA LYS A 164 -0.61 10.27 8.15
C LYS A 164 -0.24 11.46 7.24
N VAL A 165 0.32 12.51 7.83
CA VAL A 165 0.72 13.72 7.09
C VAL A 165 1.91 13.44 6.18
N SER A 166 2.99 12.82 6.68
CA SER A 166 4.17 12.57 5.84
C SER A 166 3.90 11.55 4.74
N TYR A 167 3.09 10.52 5.00
CA TYR A 167 2.63 9.60 3.95
C TYR A 167 1.86 10.32 2.84
N ASN A 168 0.88 11.16 3.21
CA ASN A 168 0.10 11.92 2.24
C ASN A 168 0.96 12.93 1.46
N SER A 169 1.96 13.56 2.08
CA SER A 169 2.91 14.44 1.39
C SER A 169 3.74 13.67 0.35
N ILE A 170 4.24 12.47 0.68
CA ILE A 170 4.99 11.60 -0.24
C ILE A 170 4.08 11.17 -1.41
N ARG A 171 2.86 10.71 -1.12
CA ARG A 171 1.88 10.34 -2.17
C ARG A 171 1.56 11.52 -3.09
N ASN A 172 1.33 12.71 -2.52
CA ASN A 172 1.03 13.91 -3.31
C ASN A 172 2.23 14.39 -4.15
N ALA A 173 3.47 14.17 -3.68
CA ALA A 173 4.67 14.43 -4.48
C ALA A 173 4.79 13.46 -5.66
N ALA A 174 4.51 12.17 -5.47
CA ALA A 174 4.49 11.18 -6.55
C ALA A 174 3.38 11.47 -7.58
N LEU A 175 2.18 11.85 -7.12
CA LEU A 175 1.08 12.25 -8.01
C LEU A 175 1.42 13.50 -8.85
N LYS A 176 2.16 14.48 -8.31
CA LYS A 176 2.65 15.65 -9.07
C LYS A 176 3.59 15.27 -10.21
N THR A 177 4.26 14.11 -10.15
CA THR A 177 5.10 13.59 -11.23
C THR A 177 4.38 12.58 -12.12
N ASN A 178 3.03 12.52 -12.05
CA ASN A 178 2.16 11.56 -12.72
C ASN A 178 2.38 10.08 -12.31
N ASN A 179 2.98 9.83 -11.15
CA ASN A 179 3.28 8.49 -10.64
C ASN A 179 2.34 8.10 -9.47
N ASP A 180 1.20 7.47 -9.77
CA ASP A 180 0.26 6.94 -8.76
C ASP A 180 0.73 5.58 -8.21
N ILE A 181 1.92 5.56 -7.59
CA ILE A 181 2.56 4.37 -7.01
C ILE A 181 1.90 3.96 -5.69
N TYR A 182 1.49 4.94 -4.88
CA TYR A 182 1.08 4.74 -3.49
C TYR A 182 -0.44 4.67 -3.33
N PRO A 183 -1.00 3.67 -2.63
CA PRO A 183 -2.45 3.58 -2.39
C PRO A 183 -2.97 4.74 -1.50
N PRO A 184 -4.27 5.07 -1.59
CA PRO A 184 -4.88 6.07 -0.70
C PRO A 184 -4.86 5.62 0.77
N TYR A 185 -4.70 6.59 1.68
CA TYR A 185 -4.59 6.31 3.12
C TYR A 185 -5.79 5.56 3.70
N ASP A 186 -6.97 5.67 3.09
CA ASP A 186 -8.20 5.06 3.58
C ASP A 186 -8.25 3.54 3.32
N GLU A 187 -7.55 3.05 2.28
CA GLU A 187 -7.32 1.62 2.08
C GLU A 187 -6.32 1.07 3.11
N ILE A 188 -5.23 1.81 3.36
CA ILE A 188 -4.29 1.50 4.43
C ILE A 188 -5.00 1.50 5.79
N THR A 189 -5.98 2.38 6.00
CA THR A 189 -6.78 2.43 7.24
C THR A 189 -7.63 1.17 7.42
N LYS A 190 -8.17 0.57 6.34
CA LYS A 190 -8.81 -0.75 6.40
C LYS A 190 -7.80 -1.85 6.77
N ALA A 191 -6.67 -1.91 6.06
CA ALA A 191 -5.62 -2.89 6.32
C ALA A 191 -5.03 -2.80 7.75
N LYS A 192 -5.11 -1.63 8.40
CA LYS A 192 -4.80 -1.46 9.83
C LYS A 192 -5.83 -2.07 10.76
N LEU A 193 -7.11 -1.86 10.50
CA LEU A 193 -8.19 -2.51 11.26
C LEU A 193 -8.05 -4.04 11.17
N ASP A 194 -7.67 -4.56 10.00
CA ASP A 194 -7.38 -5.99 9.80
C ASP A 194 -6.17 -6.53 10.59
N THR A 195 -5.38 -5.67 11.26
CA THR A 195 -4.24 -6.05 12.15
C THR A 195 -4.58 -5.99 13.64
N TYR A 196 -5.82 -5.71 14.01
CA TYR A 196 -6.26 -5.63 15.40
C TYR A 196 -7.06 -6.89 15.78
N PRO A 197 -6.75 -7.53 16.93
CA PRO A 197 -7.59 -8.57 17.49
C PRO A 197 -8.91 -7.97 18.00
N ASP A 198 -9.91 -8.82 18.14
CA ASP A 198 -11.20 -8.45 18.74
C ASP A 198 -11.05 -8.18 20.26
N ASN A 199 -12.09 -7.62 20.88
CA ASN A 199 -12.23 -7.45 22.34
C ASN A 199 -11.11 -6.66 23.06
N ILE A 200 -10.51 -5.65 22.41
CA ILE A 200 -9.51 -4.78 23.05
C ILE A 200 -10.14 -3.90 24.13
N ALA A 201 -9.75 -4.11 25.39
CA ALA A 201 -10.14 -3.29 26.53
C ALA A 201 -9.10 -2.18 26.77
N ILE A 202 -9.52 -0.91 26.73
CA ILE A 202 -8.63 0.25 26.84
C ILE A 202 -9.10 1.19 27.95
N SER A 203 -8.17 1.63 28.79
CA SER A 203 -8.40 2.57 29.88
C SER A 203 -7.25 3.59 29.99
N GLU A 204 -7.37 4.55 30.90
CA GLU A 204 -6.30 5.53 31.16
C GLU A 204 -5.04 4.93 31.79
N SER A 205 -5.16 3.78 32.46
CA SER A 205 -4.08 3.13 33.20
C SER A 205 -3.49 1.90 32.49
N ARG A 206 -4.30 1.16 31.72
CA ARG A 206 -3.89 -0.09 31.06
C ARG A 206 -4.66 -0.39 29.75
N CYS A 207 -4.03 -1.15 28.86
CA CYS A 207 -4.66 -1.79 27.70
C CYS A 207 -4.55 -3.31 27.87
N GLU A 208 -5.62 -4.04 27.62
CA GLU A 208 -5.73 -5.49 27.83
C GLU A 208 -6.46 -6.12 26.63
N VAL A 209 -6.03 -7.32 26.23
CA VAL A 209 -6.68 -8.15 25.20
C VAL A 209 -6.75 -9.58 25.73
N PRO A 210 -7.88 -10.30 25.58
CA PRO A 210 -7.95 -11.70 25.94
C PRO A 210 -6.92 -12.53 25.15
N LEU A 211 -6.13 -13.36 25.85
CA LEU A 211 -5.05 -14.12 25.21
C LEU A 211 -5.55 -15.03 24.07
N ALA A 212 -6.75 -15.59 24.20
CA ALA A 212 -7.39 -16.39 23.15
C ALA A 212 -7.67 -15.60 21.86
N ASP A 213 -8.07 -14.33 21.98
CA ASP A 213 -8.40 -13.46 20.84
C ASP A 213 -7.12 -12.97 20.14
N LEU A 214 -6.06 -12.70 20.91
CA LEU A 214 -4.74 -12.41 20.37
C LEU A 214 -4.12 -13.63 19.64
N LEU A 215 -4.21 -14.82 20.23
CA LEU A 215 -3.70 -16.06 19.62
C LEU A 215 -4.48 -16.44 18.35
N SER A 216 -5.81 -16.41 18.38
CA SER A 216 -6.63 -16.71 17.20
C SER A 216 -6.43 -15.68 16.08
N HIS A 217 -6.32 -14.39 16.39
CA HIS A 217 -5.97 -13.35 15.41
C HIS A 217 -4.58 -13.59 14.79
N THR A 218 -3.55 -13.81 15.61
CA THR A 218 -2.18 -14.04 15.09
C THR A 218 -2.07 -15.31 14.24
N ILE A 219 -2.74 -16.40 14.63
CA ILE A 219 -2.86 -17.62 13.81
C ILE A 219 -3.55 -17.32 12.47
N LYS A 220 -4.66 -16.57 12.47
CA LYS A 220 -5.39 -16.15 11.26
C LYS A 220 -4.51 -15.32 10.31
N ARG A 221 -3.69 -14.40 10.85
CA ARG A 221 -2.73 -13.60 10.06
C ARG A 221 -1.58 -14.45 9.50
N LEU A 222 -1.06 -15.40 10.29
CA LEU A 222 -0.07 -16.40 9.83
C LEU A 222 -0.61 -17.28 8.69
N MET A 223 -1.87 -17.74 8.80
CA MET A 223 -2.52 -18.54 7.75
C MET A 223 -2.72 -17.75 6.45
N LYS A 224 -3.18 -16.48 6.52
CA LYS A 224 -3.27 -15.61 5.33
C LYS A 224 -1.89 -15.38 4.68
N PHE A 225 -0.82 -15.29 5.47
CA PHE A 225 0.53 -15.18 4.94
C PHE A 225 1.03 -16.48 4.29
N LEU A 226 0.96 -17.61 4.99
CA LEU A 226 1.58 -18.87 4.54
C LEU A 226 0.86 -19.51 3.34
N ASN A 227 -0.46 -19.32 3.24
CA ASN A 227 -1.30 -19.76 2.12
C ASN A 227 -1.18 -21.27 1.75
N ILE A 228 -0.69 -22.09 2.70
CA ILE A 228 -0.26 -23.49 2.54
C ILE A 228 -0.61 -24.25 3.82
N ASN A 229 -1.04 -25.52 3.70
CA ASN A 229 -1.06 -26.48 4.81
C ASN A 229 0.35 -27.06 5.04
N TYR A 230 0.77 -27.14 6.30
CA TYR A 230 2.12 -27.50 6.76
C TYR A 230 2.68 -28.79 6.10
N PRO A 231 3.95 -28.80 5.65
CA PRO A 231 5.01 -29.31 6.54
C PRO A 231 6.40 -28.62 6.47
N GLU A 232 6.99 -28.38 7.64
CA GLU A 232 8.36 -28.80 8.07
C GLU A 232 9.57 -28.86 7.07
N ASN A 233 10.56 -27.93 7.22
CA ASN A 233 11.98 -28.18 7.62
C ASN A 233 13.13 -27.28 7.04
N SER A 234 14.03 -26.84 7.96
CA SER A 234 15.51 -26.58 7.87
C SER A 234 16.23 -25.56 6.94
N ASN A 235 16.86 -24.52 7.56
CA ASN A 235 18.28 -24.01 7.49
C ASN A 235 18.97 -23.67 6.11
N MET A 236 19.81 -22.60 5.95
CA MET A 236 21.25 -22.59 6.38
C MET A 236 22.03 -21.21 6.59
N LYS A 237 23.33 -21.07 6.18
CA LYS A 237 24.47 -20.21 6.75
C LYS A 237 24.72 -18.85 6.01
N LEU A 238 25.79 -17.99 6.11
CA LEU A 238 27.08 -17.74 6.87
C LEU A 238 27.12 -16.23 7.34
N ARG A 239 28.08 -15.52 8.01
CA ARG A 239 29.56 -15.55 8.28
C ARG A 239 29.91 -14.64 9.52
N LEU A 240 31.19 -14.29 9.82
CA LEU A 240 31.70 -13.57 11.04
C LEU A 240 32.16 -12.08 10.80
N THR A 241 33.00 -11.28 11.55
CA THR A 241 34.14 -11.53 12.50
C THR A 241 34.64 -10.32 13.38
N LEU A 242 34.60 -10.42 14.73
CA LEU A 242 35.48 -9.79 15.80
C LEU A 242 35.55 -8.22 15.95
N LYS A 243 36.15 -7.58 17.00
CA LYS A 243 37.18 -7.96 18.03
C LYS A 243 37.04 -7.16 19.37
N TYR A 244 37.65 -7.62 20.47
CA TYR A 244 37.75 -6.93 21.79
C TYR A 244 39.16 -7.09 22.43
N LEU A 245 39.46 -6.30 23.46
CA LEU A 245 40.65 -6.36 24.34
C LEU A 245 40.24 -6.57 25.81
N LEU A 246 40.91 -7.48 26.56
CA LEU A 246 41.20 -7.43 28.01
C LEU A 246 41.86 -8.75 28.50
N GLY A 247 42.65 -8.68 29.58
CA GLY A 247 43.63 -9.70 29.97
C GLY A 247 43.16 -10.85 30.87
N PHE A 248 42.06 -11.54 30.52
CA PHE A 248 41.63 -12.77 31.22
C PHE A 248 42.33 -14.04 30.69
N ASP A 249 42.22 -15.16 31.41
CA ASP A 249 42.61 -16.47 30.85
C ASP A 249 41.83 -16.76 29.56
N LYS A 250 42.57 -16.91 28.47
CA LYS A 250 42.04 -17.16 27.13
C LYS A 250 41.28 -18.49 27.07
N LYS A 251 41.68 -19.51 27.85
CA LYS A 251 41.03 -20.82 27.83
C LYS A 251 39.66 -20.78 28.48
N LEU A 252 39.55 -20.28 29.71
CA LEU A 252 38.27 -20.12 30.40
C LEU A 252 37.32 -19.16 29.65
N LEU A 253 37.84 -18.03 29.16
CA LEU A 253 37.05 -17.07 28.39
C LEU A 253 36.51 -17.68 27.08
N LEU A 254 37.30 -18.49 26.38
CA LEU A 254 36.85 -19.21 25.19
C LEU A 254 35.74 -20.22 25.53
N ARG A 255 35.84 -20.93 26.66
CA ARG A 255 34.79 -21.88 27.10
C ARG A 255 33.48 -21.20 27.45
N PHE A 256 33.51 -20.08 28.18
CA PHE A 256 32.30 -19.28 28.41
C PHE A 256 31.73 -18.70 27.11
N LYS A 257 32.58 -18.24 26.19
CA LYS A 257 32.14 -17.80 24.86
C LYS A 257 31.43 -18.92 24.09
N VAL A 258 31.94 -20.16 24.13
CA VAL A 258 31.29 -21.33 23.50
C VAL A 258 29.96 -21.65 24.18
N ILE A 259 29.91 -21.70 25.52
CA ILE A 259 28.67 -21.98 26.28
C ILE A 259 27.58 -20.94 25.97
N LEU A 260 27.91 -19.65 26.02
CA LEU A 260 26.98 -18.57 25.72
C LEU A 260 26.56 -18.58 24.24
N ALA A 261 27.49 -18.80 23.31
CA ALA A 261 27.15 -18.93 21.89
C ALA A 261 26.26 -20.14 21.59
N VAL A 262 26.36 -21.23 22.35
CA VAL A 262 25.49 -22.41 22.26
C VAL A 262 24.10 -22.13 22.87
N ILE A 263 24.00 -21.39 23.97
CA ILE A 263 22.70 -20.99 24.55
C ILE A 263 21.97 -19.98 23.67
N SER A 264 22.65 -18.94 23.21
CA SER A 264 22.11 -17.98 22.25
C SER A 264 21.89 -18.59 20.85
N CYS A 265 22.36 -19.82 20.58
CA CYS A 265 22.03 -20.50 19.34
C CYS A 265 20.55 -20.91 19.34
N HIS A 266 19.85 -20.56 18.27
CA HIS A 266 18.44 -20.90 18.09
C HIS A 266 18.28 -22.34 17.53
N LYS A 267 19.09 -23.29 18.01
CA LYS A 267 19.18 -24.68 17.54
C LYS A 267 19.15 -25.67 18.71
N ARG A 268 18.90 -26.96 18.42
CA ARG A 268 18.91 -28.03 19.43
C ARG A 268 20.35 -28.31 19.90
N ILE A 269 20.51 -28.41 21.22
CA ILE A 269 21.78 -28.63 21.91
C ILE A 269 21.85 -30.11 22.32
N ASN A 270 23.02 -30.75 22.19
CA ASN A 270 23.24 -32.08 22.75
C ASN A 270 23.40 -31.96 24.28
N VAL A 271 22.37 -32.33 25.03
CA VAL A 271 22.30 -32.22 26.49
C VAL A 271 23.50 -32.87 27.19
N ASN A 272 23.90 -34.07 26.75
CA ASN A 272 24.98 -34.82 27.39
C ASN A 272 26.35 -34.18 27.14
N ALA A 273 26.66 -33.84 25.89
CA ALA A 273 27.91 -33.16 25.55
C ALA A 273 28.01 -31.76 26.21
N PHE A 274 26.88 -31.05 26.30
CA PHE A 274 26.79 -29.75 26.98
C PHE A 274 27.02 -29.87 28.50
N LYS A 275 26.44 -30.89 29.14
CA LYS A 275 26.63 -31.21 30.56
C LYS A 275 28.10 -31.43 30.91
N GLU A 276 28.79 -32.29 30.16
CA GLU A 276 30.23 -32.55 30.33
C GLU A 276 31.08 -31.29 30.12
N TYR A 277 30.78 -30.51 29.07
CA TYR A 277 31.48 -29.27 28.77
C TYR A 277 31.29 -28.22 29.88
N CYS A 278 30.12 -28.16 30.52
CA CYS A 278 29.83 -27.26 31.63
C CYS A 278 30.54 -27.66 32.92
N TYR A 279 30.48 -28.93 33.35
CA TYR A 279 31.20 -29.37 34.56
C TYR A 279 32.72 -29.19 34.45
N THR A 280 33.31 -29.56 33.31
CA THR A 280 34.74 -29.32 33.05
C THR A 280 35.11 -27.83 33.02
N THR A 281 34.16 -26.94 32.68
CA THR A 281 34.36 -25.48 32.80
C THR A 281 34.26 -25.00 34.24
N ALA A 282 33.32 -25.53 35.04
CA ALA A 282 33.21 -25.23 36.46
C ALA A 282 34.46 -25.67 37.25
N GLU A 283 35.03 -26.83 36.93
CA GLU A 283 36.32 -27.26 37.49
C GLU A 283 37.46 -26.28 37.17
N ILE A 284 37.58 -25.82 35.92
CA ILE A 284 38.62 -24.86 35.53
C ILE A 284 38.42 -23.53 36.25
N TYR A 285 37.17 -23.08 36.39
CA TYR A 285 36.82 -21.88 37.17
C TYR A 285 37.27 -22.00 38.62
N ILE A 286 36.89 -23.09 39.31
CA ILE A 286 37.25 -23.33 40.72
C ILE A 286 38.77 -23.47 40.89
N LYS A 287 39.47 -24.08 39.92
CA LYS A 287 40.94 -24.23 39.96
C LYS A 287 41.68 -22.90 39.82
N LEU A 288 41.20 -21.99 38.97
CA LEU A 288 41.83 -20.69 38.70
C LEU A 288 41.40 -19.58 39.68
N TYR A 289 40.13 -19.55 40.07
CA TYR A 289 39.50 -18.44 40.81
C TYR A 289 38.97 -18.88 42.18
N LYS A 290 39.73 -19.72 42.90
CA LYS A 290 39.40 -20.23 44.25
C LYS A 290 38.90 -19.19 45.26
N TRP A 291 39.36 -17.94 45.12
CA TRP A 291 39.04 -16.81 45.99
C TRP A 291 37.65 -16.20 45.73
N TYR A 292 36.98 -16.58 44.64
CA TYR A 292 35.68 -16.03 44.24
C TYR A 292 34.65 -17.14 44.02
N PRO A 293 33.54 -17.18 44.78
CA PRO A 293 32.49 -18.18 44.60
C PRO A 293 31.74 -17.97 43.28
N LEU A 294 31.30 -19.07 42.65
CA LEU A 294 30.49 -19.03 41.42
C LEU A 294 29.22 -18.17 41.62
N PRO A 295 29.00 -17.07 40.85
CA PRO A 295 27.77 -16.30 40.93
C PRO A 295 26.52 -17.16 40.68
N PRO A 296 25.35 -16.85 41.28
CA PRO A 296 24.13 -17.66 41.11
C PRO A 296 23.79 -17.95 39.65
N SER A 297 23.88 -16.95 38.75
CA SER A 297 23.61 -17.14 37.32
C SER A 297 24.62 -18.08 36.64
N ILE A 298 25.90 -18.05 37.03
CA ILE A 298 26.95 -18.92 36.52
C ILE A 298 26.84 -20.33 37.12
N HIS A 299 26.43 -20.44 38.38
CA HIS A 299 26.12 -21.72 39.03
C HIS A 299 24.94 -22.42 38.35
N ILE A 300 23.80 -21.71 38.16
CA ILE A 300 22.64 -22.23 37.43
C ILE A 300 23.06 -22.63 36.01
N LEU A 301 23.81 -21.78 35.30
CA LEU A 301 24.35 -22.07 33.97
C LEU A 301 25.16 -23.37 33.91
N LEU A 302 26.18 -23.52 34.76
CA LEU A 302 27.13 -24.63 34.67
C LEU A 302 26.66 -25.92 35.34
N ILE A 303 25.80 -25.85 36.37
CA ILE A 303 25.39 -26.99 37.19
C ILE A 303 23.96 -27.43 36.90
N HIS A 304 23.09 -26.53 36.43
CA HIS A 304 21.67 -26.81 36.15
C HIS A 304 21.26 -26.57 34.69
N GLY A 305 22.05 -25.84 33.90
CA GLY A 305 21.73 -25.47 32.53
C GLY A 305 21.37 -26.65 31.62
N HIS A 306 22.03 -27.80 31.81
CA HIS A 306 21.68 -29.01 31.06
C HIS A 306 20.24 -29.49 31.34
N LYS A 307 19.79 -29.45 32.60
CA LYS A 307 18.42 -29.83 33.00
C LYS A 307 17.38 -28.86 32.47
N ILE A 308 17.73 -27.58 32.43
CA ILE A 308 16.87 -26.53 31.86
C ILE A 308 16.70 -26.80 30.36
N ILE A 309 17.79 -26.99 29.61
CA ILE A 309 17.76 -27.31 28.18
C ILE A 309 16.97 -28.59 27.89
N GLU A 310 17.13 -29.62 28.72
CA GLU A 310 16.41 -30.90 28.66
C GLU A 310 14.89 -30.74 28.88
N SER A 311 14.48 -29.81 29.74
CA SER A 311 13.05 -29.53 30.02
C SER A 311 12.35 -28.64 28.97
N LEU A 312 13.08 -28.00 28.06
CA LEU A 312 12.52 -26.96 27.19
C LEU A 312 12.08 -27.50 25.81
N PRO A 313 10.80 -27.28 25.41
CA PRO A 313 10.29 -27.74 24.13
C PRO A 313 10.88 -26.98 22.93
N LEU A 314 11.55 -25.85 23.13
CA LEU A 314 12.21 -25.04 22.09
C LEU A 314 13.66 -24.69 22.49
N PRO A 315 14.56 -24.42 21.51
CA PRO A 315 15.89 -23.88 21.78
C PRO A 315 15.84 -22.64 22.68
N ILE A 316 16.65 -22.65 23.75
CA ILE A 316 16.61 -21.65 24.83
C ILE A 316 16.80 -20.21 24.31
N GLY A 317 17.62 -19.98 23.28
CA GLY A 317 17.81 -18.66 22.66
C GLY A 317 16.55 -18.08 21.98
N ILE A 318 15.56 -18.90 21.62
CA ILE A 318 14.26 -18.43 21.09
C ILE A 318 13.36 -17.91 22.21
N LEU A 319 13.57 -18.39 23.45
CA LEU A 319 12.80 -18.04 24.64
C LEU A 319 13.42 -16.85 25.41
N SER A 320 14.23 -16.03 24.72
CA SER A 320 14.97 -14.89 25.29
C SER A 320 14.09 -13.66 25.48
N GLU A 321 14.20 -13.00 26.64
CA GLU A 321 13.50 -11.75 26.95
C GLU A 321 14.06 -10.54 26.18
N GLU A 322 15.27 -10.64 25.61
CA GLU A 322 15.95 -9.57 24.86
C GLU A 322 15.07 -8.94 23.75
N ALA A 323 14.20 -9.74 23.14
CA ALA A 323 13.27 -9.26 22.10
C ALA A 323 12.19 -8.32 22.67
N LEU A 324 11.71 -8.59 23.89
CA LEU A 324 10.74 -7.74 24.60
C LEU A 324 11.44 -6.47 25.12
N GLU A 325 12.63 -6.60 25.70
CA GLU A 325 13.43 -5.45 26.14
C GLU A 325 13.76 -4.49 24.98
N ALA A 326 14.16 -5.04 23.82
CA ALA A 326 14.39 -4.23 22.63
C ALA A 326 13.12 -3.47 22.20
N ASN A 327 11.94 -4.07 22.38
CA ASN A 327 10.67 -3.44 22.04
C ASN A 327 10.33 -2.27 22.99
N HIS A 328 10.84 -2.22 24.23
CA HIS A 328 10.69 -1.03 25.09
C HIS A 328 11.26 0.26 24.47
N LYS A 329 12.26 0.16 23.58
CA LYS A 329 12.76 1.30 22.79
C LYS A 329 11.70 1.80 21.79
N ASN A 330 10.95 0.89 21.17
CA ASN A 330 9.82 1.22 20.30
C ASN A 330 8.66 1.82 21.12
N VAL A 331 8.29 1.23 22.26
CA VAL A 331 7.23 1.74 23.15
C VAL A 331 7.46 3.21 23.50
N LYS A 332 8.68 3.57 23.92
CA LYS A 332 9.07 4.96 24.21
C LYS A 332 8.93 5.87 22.97
N ARG A 333 9.44 5.44 21.81
CA ARG A 333 9.39 6.21 20.54
C ARG A 333 7.97 6.35 19.96
N PHE A 334 7.12 5.34 20.12
CA PHE A 334 5.71 5.35 19.72
C PHE A 334 4.92 6.29 20.62
N ARG A 335 5.10 6.19 21.94
CA ARG A 335 4.54 7.14 22.92
C ARG A 335 5.02 8.57 22.66
N ASP A 336 6.25 8.79 22.21
CA ASP A 336 6.73 10.13 21.84
C ASP A 336 6.03 10.66 20.57
N LYS A 337 6.29 10.05 19.40
CA LYS A 337 6.02 10.68 18.09
C LYS A 337 4.79 10.19 17.33
N PHE A 338 4.07 9.18 17.83
CA PHE A 338 3.00 8.48 17.08
C PHE A 338 1.66 8.36 17.82
N THR A 339 1.54 8.93 19.01
CA THR A 339 0.29 8.98 19.79
C THR A 339 -0.29 10.38 19.81
N ARG A 340 -1.62 10.51 19.74
CA ARG A 340 -2.31 11.75 20.06
C ARG A 340 -2.08 12.15 21.53
N LYS A 341 -2.11 13.47 21.79
CA LYS A 341 -1.82 14.11 23.09
C LYS A 341 -3.03 14.80 23.72
N ASP A 342 -4.22 14.45 23.25
CA ASP A 342 -5.51 14.95 23.68
C ASP A 342 -6.04 14.23 24.93
N SER A 343 -5.88 12.91 25.03
CA SER A 343 -6.27 12.14 26.22
C SER A 343 -5.32 10.96 26.50
N ARG A 344 -5.33 10.48 27.75
CA ARG A 344 -4.62 9.24 28.14
C ARG A 344 -5.18 8.02 27.41
N ILE A 345 -6.50 7.95 27.22
CA ILE A 345 -7.18 6.86 26.50
C ILE A 345 -6.69 6.80 25.05
N HIS A 346 -6.66 7.94 24.35
CA HIS A 346 -6.15 8.01 22.97
C HIS A 346 -4.64 7.76 22.90
N THR A 347 -3.84 8.26 23.85
CA THR A 347 -2.41 7.94 23.94
C THR A 347 -2.19 6.42 24.04
N ASN A 348 -2.95 5.76 24.91
CA ASN A 348 -2.86 4.32 25.15
C ASN A 348 -3.38 3.51 23.94
N THR A 349 -4.48 3.95 23.31
CA THR A 349 -5.05 3.36 22.09
C THR A 349 -4.06 3.40 20.93
N ASP A 350 -3.53 4.59 20.62
CA ASP A 350 -2.61 4.78 19.49
C ASP A 350 -1.30 3.99 19.71
N LEU A 351 -0.81 3.92 20.95
CA LEU A 351 0.37 3.14 21.33
C LEU A 351 0.15 1.65 21.14
N PHE A 352 -0.96 1.12 21.67
CA PHE A 352 -1.29 -0.30 21.61
C PHE A 352 -1.51 -0.76 20.16
N ASN A 353 -2.29 0.01 19.40
CA ASN A 353 -2.51 -0.23 17.98
C ASN A 353 -1.21 -0.13 17.15
N ARG A 354 -0.27 0.75 17.52
CA ARG A 354 1.07 0.83 16.88
C ARG A 354 1.93 -0.39 17.18
N LEU A 355 1.83 -0.97 18.38
CA LEU A 355 2.52 -2.20 18.74
C LEU A 355 1.94 -3.39 17.96
N LEU A 356 0.62 -3.55 17.91
CA LEU A 356 -0.07 -4.58 17.11
C LEU A 356 0.33 -4.52 15.63
N MET A 357 0.24 -3.34 14.97
CA MET A 357 0.70 -3.16 13.58
C MET A 357 2.20 -3.48 13.38
N SER A 358 3.02 -3.38 14.43
CA SER A 358 4.46 -3.64 14.37
C SER A 358 4.83 -5.10 14.69
N SER A 359 3.90 -5.89 15.22
CA SER A 359 4.04 -7.33 15.50
C SER A 359 3.16 -8.21 14.61
N ASP A 360 2.30 -7.64 13.77
CA ASP A 360 1.49 -8.39 12.80
C ASP A 360 2.38 -9.23 11.86
N PRO A 361 2.20 -10.57 11.80
CA PRO A 361 3.05 -11.44 10.99
C PRO A 361 3.05 -11.13 9.49
N LEU A 362 1.91 -10.73 8.93
CA LEU A 362 1.75 -10.48 7.50
C LEU A 362 2.43 -9.17 7.09
N VAL A 363 2.14 -8.06 7.80
CA VAL A 363 2.88 -6.80 7.63
C VAL A 363 4.36 -7.03 7.88
N SER A 364 4.75 -7.85 8.85
CA SER A 364 6.15 -8.14 9.13
C SER A 364 6.89 -8.91 8.03
N MET A 365 6.18 -9.58 7.12
CA MET A 365 6.78 -10.22 5.94
C MET A 365 7.04 -9.20 4.81
N CYS A 366 6.13 -8.23 4.62
CA CYS A 366 6.27 -7.18 3.61
C CYS A 366 7.30 -6.09 3.98
N ARG A 367 8.07 -6.28 5.07
CA ARG A 367 9.08 -5.34 5.57
C ARG A 367 10.45 -5.66 5.01
N ASN A 368 11.19 -4.63 4.60
CA ASN A 368 12.56 -4.78 4.10
C ASN A 368 13.55 -4.94 5.26
N THR A 369 13.51 -6.08 5.94
CA THR A 369 14.47 -6.43 6.98
C THR A 369 15.84 -6.72 6.35
N LYS A 370 16.86 -5.91 6.66
CA LYS A 370 18.24 -6.22 6.28
C LYS A 370 18.63 -7.59 6.83
N GLU A 371 19.07 -8.50 5.98
CA GLU A 371 19.54 -9.82 6.43
C GLU A 371 20.72 -9.68 7.40
N ARG A 372 20.74 -10.52 8.44
CA ARG A 372 21.91 -10.65 9.31
C ARG A 372 22.97 -11.49 8.60
N LYS A 373 24.20 -10.99 8.52
CA LYS A 373 25.42 -11.82 8.37
C LYS A 373 25.42 -12.82 9.56
N LYS A 374 25.36 -14.15 9.34
CA LYS A 374 24.61 -15.12 10.22
C LYS A 374 25.29 -15.70 11.63
N HIS A 375 26.41 -16.29 10.97
CA HIS A 375 27.72 -16.82 11.56
C HIS A 375 28.50 -17.93 10.80
N ASP A 376 29.77 -18.15 11.20
CA ASP A 376 30.46 -19.46 11.23
C ASP A 376 30.53 -19.98 12.69
N TYR A 377 30.32 -21.28 12.92
CA TYR A 377 30.47 -21.89 14.25
C TYR A 377 31.87 -22.47 14.48
N THR A 378 32.43 -22.29 15.68
CA THR A 378 33.70 -22.91 16.11
C THR A 378 33.58 -24.42 16.21
N GLN A 379 34.70 -25.16 16.12
CA GLN A 379 34.65 -26.63 16.13
C GLN A 379 34.08 -27.19 17.44
N GLU A 380 34.39 -26.58 18.60
CA GLU A 380 33.78 -26.97 19.88
C GLU A 380 32.26 -26.75 19.88
N MET A 381 31.77 -25.63 19.34
CA MET A 381 30.34 -25.34 19.20
C MET A 381 29.62 -26.34 18.29
N ARG A 382 30.28 -26.83 17.23
CA ARG A 382 29.72 -27.87 16.33
C ARG A 382 29.55 -29.22 17.01
N ASN A 383 30.37 -29.54 18.02
CA ASN A 383 30.26 -30.78 18.79
C ASN A 383 29.12 -30.74 19.83
N LEU A 384 28.69 -29.53 20.23
CA LEU A 384 27.64 -29.30 21.23
C LEU A 384 26.24 -29.11 20.63
N ILE A 385 26.14 -28.88 19.33
CA ILE A 385 24.88 -28.64 18.60
C ILE A 385 24.52 -29.89 17.79
N LEU A 386 23.24 -30.29 17.79
CA LEU A 386 22.77 -31.37 16.94
C LEU A 386 22.80 -30.92 15.47
N LYS A 387 23.40 -31.74 14.61
CA LYS A 387 23.29 -31.57 13.16
C LYS A 387 21.83 -31.84 12.75
N THR A 388 21.27 -30.96 11.92
CA THR A 388 20.10 -31.28 11.11
C THR A 388 20.62 -31.72 9.75
N ASP A 389 20.18 -32.86 9.25
CA ASP A 389 20.50 -33.28 7.89
C ASP A 389 19.83 -32.35 6.88
N GLY A 390 20.56 -31.96 5.84
CA GLY A 390 20.21 -30.88 4.93
C GLY A 390 21.47 -30.27 4.31
N THR A 391 21.58 -30.37 2.99
CA THR A 391 22.79 -30.00 2.22
C THR A 391 22.89 -28.51 1.95
N GLU A 392 24.09 -27.96 2.05
CA GLU A 392 24.52 -26.83 1.20
C GLU A 392 26.05 -26.90 1.09
N THR A 393 26.52 -27.21 -0.11
CA THR A 393 27.93 -27.25 -0.50
C THR A 393 28.45 -25.87 -0.90
N LEU A 394 29.77 -25.72 -0.90
CA LEU A 394 30.46 -24.47 -1.22
C LEU A 394 30.36 -24.17 -2.72
N GLU A 395 29.95 -22.94 -3.06
CA GLU A 395 30.49 -22.24 -4.23
C GLU A 395 30.98 -20.84 -3.79
N TYR A 396 31.88 -20.27 -4.58
CA TYR A 396 32.76 -19.17 -4.19
C TYR A 396 32.75 -18.13 -5.31
N GLU A 397 32.09 -17.01 -5.11
CA GLU A 397 32.33 -15.80 -5.90
C GLU A 397 32.64 -14.63 -4.98
N SER A 398 33.65 -13.87 -5.36
CA SER A 398 34.24 -12.80 -4.55
C SER A 398 34.29 -11.53 -5.39
N GLU A 399 33.25 -10.72 -5.27
CA GLU A 399 33.29 -9.34 -5.74
C GLU A 399 33.63 -8.41 -4.57
N ASN A 400 34.56 -7.50 -4.83
CA ASN A 400 34.89 -6.42 -3.91
C ASN A 400 33.82 -5.34 -4.04
N ASP A 401 33.56 -4.59 -2.98
CA ASP A 401 33.35 -3.16 -3.21
C ASP A 401 33.75 -2.28 -2.02
N VAL A 402 33.96 -1.01 -2.34
CA VAL A 402 34.68 0.01 -1.56
C VAL A 402 33.89 0.49 -0.33
N ASP A 403 34.60 0.74 0.79
CA ASP A 403 34.05 1.52 1.92
C ASP A 403 33.84 2.99 1.49
N GLU A 404 32.60 3.45 1.43
CA GLU A 404 32.25 4.87 1.31
C GLU A 404 31.91 5.43 2.70
N SER A 405 32.68 6.42 3.16
CA SER A 405 32.65 6.91 4.55
C SER A 405 31.58 7.98 4.77
N GLU A 406 30.68 7.76 5.72
CA GLU A 406 29.80 8.80 6.27
C GLU A 406 30.62 9.82 7.08
N GLU A 407 30.85 11.03 6.55
CA GLU A 407 31.33 12.18 7.34
C GLU A 407 30.16 12.84 8.09
N GLU A 408 30.38 13.21 9.36
CA GLU A 408 29.39 13.95 10.17
C GLU A 408 29.38 15.44 9.82
N SER A 409 28.19 16.03 9.62
CA SER A 409 27.94 17.48 9.65
C SER A 409 26.51 17.81 10.05
#